data_AF-A0A7D4QB08-F1
#
_entry.id   AF-A0A7D4QB08-F1
#
_cell.length_a   1.000
_cell.length_b   1.000
_cell.length_c   1.000
_cell.angle_alpha   90.00
_cell.angle_beta   90.00
_cell.angle_gamma   90.00
#
_symmetry.space_group_name_H-M   'P 1'
#
loop_
_entity.id
_entity.type
_entity.pdbx_description
1 polymer ?
#
loop_
_entity_poly.entity_id
_entity_poly.type
_entity_poly.pdbx_seq_one_letter_code
_entity_poly.pdbx_strand_id
1 'polypeptide(L)'
;MTIVKSYYYLFYKLYKFFLSHESTKWLADVKAIILLCSLEVWLLFSLNNYFDFLNHHHSKLSFFSLKVVLPLFFVLIIKWILFIKNEDWKGYVQEFDKLPYKKNRKGTWIVFAIVIVSAANFVFSFFLNPPIHLK
;
A
#
# COMPACT_ATOMS: atom_id res chain seq x y z
N MET A 1 2.53 -8.76 17.67
CA MET A 1 2.54 -7.51 16.87
C MET A 1 1.08 -7.20 16.57
N THR A 2 0.58 -6.00 16.89
CA THR A 2 -0.77 -5.59 16.48
C THR A 2 -0.79 -5.28 14.98
N ILE A 3 -1.99 -5.23 14.37
CA ILE A 3 -2.15 -4.88 12.95
C ILE A 3 -1.58 -3.47 12.70
N VAL A 4 -1.92 -2.51 13.56
CA VAL A 4 -1.41 -1.12 13.52
C VAL A 4 0.11 -1.07 13.56
N LYS A 5 0.76 -1.84 14.44
CA LYS A 5 2.23 -1.87 14.53
C LYS A 5 2.88 -2.48 13.30
N SER A 6 2.25 -3.51 12.73
CA SER A 6 2.72 -4.13 11.48
C SER A 6 2.59 -3.19 10.28
N TYR A 7 1.52 -2.40 10.27
CA TYR A 7 1.28 -1.35 9.30
C TYR A 7 2.34 -0.24 9.38
N TYR A 8 2.62 0.27 10.58
CA TYR A 8 3.71 1.23 10.79
C TYR A 8 5.08 0.63 10.45
N TYR A 9 5.28 -0.67 10.66
CA TYR A 9 6.52 -1.34 10.26
C TYR A 9 6.69 -1.40 8.74
N LEU A 10 5.61 -1.68 8.01
CA LEU A 10 5.60 -1.61 6.54
C LEU A 10 5.95 -0.20 6.07
N PHE A 11 5.26 0.82 6.61
CA PHE A 11 5.58 2.22 6.35
C PHE A 11 7.05 2.55 6.66
N TYR A 12 7.55 2.19 7.85
CA TYR A 12 8.93 2.43 8.27
C TYR A 12 9.95 1.89 7.27
N LYS A 13 9.71 0.69 6.74
CA LYS A 13 10.62 0.09 5.76
C LYS A 13 10.63 0.83 4.43
N LEU A 14 9.46 1.24 3.95
CA LEU A 14 9.36 2.08 2.75
C LEU A 14 10.02 3.44 2.98
N TYR A 15 9.77 4.06 4.14
CA TYR A 15 10.38 5.31 4.57
C TYR A 15 11.91 5.23 4.58
N LYS A 16 12.50 4.23 5.25
CA LYS A 16 13.96 4.07 5.29
C LYS A 16 14.55 3.77 3.92
N PHE A 17 13.82 3.07 3.06
CA PHE A 17 14.23 2.83 1.67
C PHE A 17 14.30 4.13 0.86
N PHE A 18 13.30 5.00 0.97
CA PHE A 18 13.36 6.32 0.32
C PHE A 18 14.38 7.24 0.98
N LEU A 19 14.48 7.22 2.31
CA LEU A 19 15.44 8.05 3.05
C LEU A 19 16.90 7.76 2.65
N SER A 20 17.22 6.53 2.23
CA SER A 20 18.56 6.21 1.74
C SER A 20 18.87 6.75 0.33
N HIS A 21 17.86 7.20 -0.42
CA HIS A 21 17.98 7.68 -1.80
C HIS A 21 17.67 9.19 -1.93
N GLU A 22 16.88 9.76 -1.03
CA GLU A 22 16.44 11.15 -1.10
C GLU A 22 17.33 12.10 -0.29
N SER A 23 17.39 13.35 -0.73
CA SER A 23 18.15 14.42 -0.06
C SER A 23 17.46 14.99 1.18
N THR A 24 16.13 14.86 1.31
CA THR A 24 15.38 15.42 2.44
C THR A 24 14.42 14.41 3.07
N LYS A 25 14.27 14.49 4.40
CA LYS A 25 13.36 13.61 5.17
C LYS A 25 11.91 13.72 4.71
N TRP A 26 11.46 14.94 4.43
CA TRP A 26 10.09 15.21 3.99
C TRP A 26 9.76 14.52 2.66
N LEU A 27 10.68 14.52 1.68
CA LEU A 27 10.47 13.81 0.41
C LEU A 27 10.37 12.29 0.63
N ALA A 28 11.22 11.75 1.49
CA ALA A 28 11.15 10.33 1.85
C ALA A 28 9.83 9.96 2.54
N ASP A 29 9.33 10.83 3.45
CA ASP A 29 8.04 10.67 4.11
C ASP A 29 6.90 10.61 3.08
N VAL A 30 6.82 11.62 2.20
CA VAL A 30 5.77 11.73 1.18
C VAL A 30 5.81 10.53 0.22
N LYS A 31 6.98 10.15 -0.29
CA LYS A 31 7.12 9.00 -1.21
C LYS A 31 6.71 7.69 -0.54
N ALA A 32 7.05 7.49 0.74
CA ALA A 32 6.64 6.31 1.49
C ALA A 32 5.13 6.24 1.70
N ILE A 33 4.48 7.36 2.02
CA ILE A 33 3.02 7.43 2.14
C ILE A 33 2.36 7.13 0.79
N ILE A 34 2.84 7.75 -0.29
CA ILE A 34 2.31 7.53 -1.65
C ILE A 34 2.41 6.07 -2.04
N LEU A 35 3.58 5.44 -1.88
CA LEU A 35 3.76 4.02 -2.21
C LEU A 35 2.84 3.12 -1.38
N LEU A 36 2.70 3.41 -0.07
CA LEU A 36 1.80 2.66 0.79
C LEU A 36 0.33 2.81 0.36
N CYS A 37 -0.09 4.02 -0.06
CA CYS A 37 -1.41 4.24 -0.65
C CYS A 37 -1.57 3.45 -1.96
N SER A 38 -0.57 3.47 -2.85
CA SER A 38 -0.62 2.75 -4.12
C SER A 38 -0.81 1.25 -3.91
N LEU A 39 -0.12 0.64 -2.95
CA LEU A 39 -0.29 -0.78 -2.62
C LEU A 39 -1.71 -1.11 -2.17
N GLU A 40 -2.33 -0.26 -1.33
CA GLU A 40 -3.71 -0.44 -0.89
C GLU A 40 -4.70 -0.27 -2.03
N VAL A 41 -4.51 0.74 -2.87
CA VAL A 41 -5.35 0.98 -4.05
C VAL A 41 -5.26 -0.18 -5.03
N TRP A 42 -4.06 -0.69 -5.30
CA TRP A 42 -3.84 -1.86 -6.13
C TRP A 42 -4.57 -3.09 -5.60
N LEU A 43 -4.51 -3.34 -4.28
CA LEU A 43 -5.23 -4.44 -3.66
C LEU A 43 -6.74 -4.28 -3.81
N LEU A 44 -7.29 -3.10 -3.51
CA LEU A 44 -8.72 -2.81 -3.66
C LEU A 44 -9.20 -3.01 -5.10
N PHE A 45 -8.43 -2.52 -6.07
CA PHE A 45 -8.73 -2.66 -7.48
C PHE A 45 -8.68 -4.12 -7.93
N SER A 46 -7.67 -4.87 -7.47
CA SER A 46 -7.55 -6.30 -7.75
C SER A 46 -8.74 -7.09 -7.20
N LEU A 47 -9.17 -6.77 -5.98
CA LEU A 47 -10.35 -7.38 -5.36
C LEU A 47 -11.62 -7.09 -6.16
N ASN A 48 -11.79 -5.87 -6.67
CA ASN A 48 -12.91 -5.55 -7.55
C ASN A 48 -12.88 -6.40 -8.83
N ASN A 49 -11.71 -6.52 -9.48
CA ASN A 49 -11.55 -7.34 -10.68
C ASN A 49 -11.88 -8.82 -10.42
N TYR A 50 -11.45 -9.36 -9.28
CA TYR A 50 -11.77 -10.75 -8.90
C TYR A 50 -13.26 -10.93 -8.61
N PHE A 51 -13.88 -9.96 -7.92
CA PHE A 51 -15.31 -9.98 -7.65
C PHE A 51 -16.12 -9.96 -8.96
N ASP A 52 -15.75 -9.10 -9.91
CA ASP A 52 -16.38 -9.02 -11.21
C ASP A 52 -16.23 -10.33 -12.00
N PHE A 53 -15.02 -10.90 -12.05
CA PHE A 53 -14.73 -12.18 -12.71
C PHE A 53 -15.57 -13.34 -12.14
N LEU A 54 -15.61 -13.48 -10.82
CA LEU A 54 -16.35 -14.55 -10.13
C LEU A 54 -17.87 -14.47 -10.36
N ASN A 55 -18.42 -13.26 -10.48
CA ASN A 55 -19.85 -13.05 -10.74
C ASN A 55 -20.19 -12.98 -12.24
N HIS A 56 -19.21 -13.23 -13.11
CA HIS A 56 -19.35 -13.13 -14.57
C HIS A 56 -19.87 -11.76 -15.03
N HIS A 57 -19.53 -10.72 -14.28
CA HIS A 57 -19.84 -9.35 -14.59
C HIS A 57 -18.65 -8.71 -15.29
N HIS A 58 -18.89 -8.08 -16.45
CA HIS A 58 -17.92 -7.20 -17.08
C HIS A 58 -18.30 -5.76 -16.78
N SER A 59 -18.10 -5.38 -15.52
CA SER A 59 -18.26 -4.00 -15.06
C SER A 59 -17.32 -3.09 -15.86
N LYS A 60 -17.87 -2.14 -16.64
CA LYS A 60 -17.05 -1.01 -17.10
C LYS A 60 -16.63 -0.22 -15.88
N LEU A 61 -15.35 -0.30 -15.55
CA LEU A 61 -14.80 0.32 -14.36
C LEU A 61 -14.79 1.84 -14.57
N SER A 62 -15.78 2.51 -13.98
CA SER A 62 -15.83 3.98 -13.96
C SER A 62 -15.07 4.46 -12.73
N PHE A 63 -14.04 5.28 -12.95
CA PHE A 63 -13.22 5.88 -11.90
C PHE A 63 -14.04 6.68 -10.88
N PHE A 64 -15.18 7.23 -11.29
CA PHE A 64 -16.08 8.01 -10.42
C PHE A 64 -17.24 7.18 -9.86
N SER A 65 -17.26 5.88 -10.09
CA SER A 65 -18.29 5.02 -9.49
C SER A 65 -18.13 4.97 -7.98
N LEU A 66 -19.26 4.87 -7.26
CA LEU A 66 -19.27 4.78 -5.81
C LEU A 66 -18.45 3.60 -5.28
N LYS A 67 -18.37 2.51 -6.07
CA LYS A 67 -17.56 1.32 -5.80
C LYS A 67 -16.06 1.61 -5.73
N VAL A 68 -15.57 2.61 -6.46
CA VAL A 68 -14.14 2.99 -6.50
C VAL A 68 -13.85 4.15 -5.55
N VAL A 69 -14.73 5.17 -5.56
CA VAL A 69 -14.53 6.40 -4.77
C VAL A 69 -14.63 6.11 -3.27
N LEU A 70 -15.58 5.29 -2.83
CA LEU A 70 -15.80 5.04 -1.41
C LEU A 70 -14.59 4.34 -0.75
N PRO A 71 -14.05 3.22 -1.27
CA PRO A 71 -12.86 2.60 -0.71
C PRO A 71 -11.62 3.50 -0.76
N LEU A 72 -11.44 4.27 -1.83
CA LEU A 72 -10.34 5.22 -1.95
C LEU A 72 -10.43 6.31 -0.87
N PHE A 73 -11.62 6.83 -0.62
CA PHE A 73 -11.88 7.81 0.43
C PHE A 73 -11.55 7.25 1.82
N PHE A 74 -11.94 5.99 2.10
CA PHE A 74 -11.57 5.30 3.34
C PHE A 74 -10.05 5.17 3.50
N VAL A 75 -9.34 4.80 2.44
CA VAL A 75 -7.87 4.76 2.44
C VAL A 75 -7.30 6.12 2.83
N LEU A 76 -7.74 7.20 2.17
CA LEU A 76 -7.26 8.55 2.45
C LEU A 76 -7.53 9.01 3.89
N ILE A 77 -8.72 8.73 4.43
CA ILE A 77 -9.04 9.05 5.83
C ILE A 77 -8.07 8.33 6.78
N ILE A 78 -7.83 7.04 6.55
CA ILE A 78 -6.92 6.26 7.40
C ILE A 78 -5.51 6.87 7.37
N LYS A 79 -5.01 7.29 6.20
CA LYS A 79 -3.71 7.97 6.10
C LYS A 79 -3.69 9.28 6.86
N TRP A 80 -4.73 10.08 6.72
CA TRP A 80 -4.83 11.35 7.41
C TRP A 80 -4.81 11.16 8.93
N ILE A 81 -5.55 10.20 9.46
CA ILE A 81 -5.54 9.89 10.89
C ILE A 81 -4.16 9.42 11.36
N LEU A 82 -3.56 8.45 10.66
CA LEU A 82 -2.35 7.75 11.12
C LEU A 82 -1.04 8.49 10.88
N PHE A 83 -0.98 9.40 9.91
CA PHE A 83 0.25 10.09 9.51
C PHE A 83 0.20 11.61 9.63
N ILE A 84 -0.98 12.22 9.52
CA ILE A 84 -1.14 13.68 9.55
C ILE A 84 -1.63 14.15 10.92
N LYS A 85 -2.70 13.54 11.44
CA LYS A 85 -3.30 13.95 12.72
C LYS A 85 -2.52 13.39 13.92
N ASN A 86 -2.29 12.09 13.93
CA ASN A 86 -1.57 11.42 15.01
C ASN A 86 -0.14 11.18 14.52
N GLU A 87 0.82 11.99 14.97
CA GLU A 87 2.23 11.84 14.60
C GLU A 87 2.91 10.61 15.25
N ASP A 88 2.12 9.64 15.75
CA ASP A 88 2.55 8.42 16.45
C ASP A 88 3.58 7.61 15.66
N TRP A 89 3.51 7.68 14.32
CA TRP A 89 4.45 7.01 13.43
C TRP A 89 5.90 7.40 13.71
N LYS A 90 6.19 8.63 14.16
CA LYS A 90 7.54 9.08 14.51
C LYS A 90 8.10 8.30 15.70
N GLY A 91 7.25 7.99 16.69
CA GLY A 91 7.60 7.14 17.83
C GLY A 91 7.93 5.71 17.39
N TYR A 92 7.13 5.16 16.48
CA TYR A 92 7.41 3.84 15.90
C TYR A 92 8.72 3.79 15.11
N VAL A 93 9.08 4.85 14.38
CA VAL A 93 10.39 4.92 13.68
C VAL A 93 11.54 4.80 14.68
N GLN A 94 11.48 5.54 15.80
CA GLN A 94 12.50 5.47 16.85
C GLN A 94 12.56 4.09 17.51
N GLU A 95 11.40 3.43 17.69
CA GLU A 95 11.33 2.07 18.20
C GLU A 95 11.97 1.07 17.24
N PHE A 96 11.64 1.16 15.95
CA PHE A 96 12.11 0.22 14.93
C PHE A 96 13.59 0.41 14.56
N ASP A 97 14.13 1.62 14.68
CA ASP A 97 15.57 1.87 14.51
C ASP A 97 16.43 1.16 15.57
N LYS A 98 15.85 0.79 16.73
CA LYS A 98 16.52 0.02 17.79
C LYS A 98 16.48 -1.49 17.56
N LEU A 99 15.87 -1.98 16.47
CA LEU A 99 15.76 -3.42 16.22
C LEU A 99 17.12 -4.07 15.90
N PRO A 100 17.38 -5.30 16.37
CA PRO A 100 18.60 -6.03 16.03
C PRO A 100 18.76 -6.24 14.53
N TYR A 101 19.99 -6.13 14.01
CA TYR A 101 20.29 -6.23 12.58
C TYR A 101 19.66 -7.46 11.89
N LYS A 102 19.78 -8.64 12.51
CA LYS A 102 19.20 -9.89 11.97
C LYS A 102 17.67 -9.80 11.78
N LYS A 103 16.97 -9.23 12.77
CA LYS A 103 15.51 -9.04 12.71
C LYS A 103 15.14 -7.99 11.68
N ASN A 104 15.92 -6.91 11.59
CA ASN A 104 15.71 -5.85 10.64
C ASN A 104 15.86 -6.35 9.19
N ARG A 105 16.88 -7.17 8.91
CA ARG A 105 17.12 -7.75 7.58
C ARG A 105 16.00 -8.68 7.12
N LYS A 106 15.52 -9.56 8.00
CA LYS A 106 14.37 -10.43 7.70
C LYS A 106 13.12 -9.60 7.38
N GLY A 107 12.87 -8.55 8.15
CA GLY A 107 11.74 -7.65 7.90
C GLY A 107 11.83 -6.90 6.57
N THR A 108 13.02 -6.52 6.12
CA THR A 108 13.20 -5.92 4.78
C THR A 108 12.76 -6.87 3.67
N TRP A 109 13.19 -8.14 3.72
CA TRP A 109 12.80 -9.14 2.72
C TRP A 109 11.30 -9.41 2.71
N ILE A 110 10.66 -9.43 3.89
CA ILE A 110 9.20 -9.58 4.00
C ILE A 110 8.49 -8.41 3.34
N VAL A 111 8.89 -7.16 3.64
CA VAL A 111 8.27 -5.97 3.03
C VAL A 111 8.47 -5.96 1.52
N PHE A 112 9.66 -6.30 1.04
CA PHE A 112 9.93 -6.40 -0.39
C PHE A 112 9.05 -7.45 -1.07
N ALA A 113 8.88 -8.61 -0.46
CA ALA A 113 7.97 -9.64 -0.95
C ALA A 113 6.52 -9.16 -0.99
N ILE A 114 6.03 -8.45 0.03
CA ILE A 114 4.68 -7.86 0.04
C ILE A 114 4.50 -6.90 -1.14
N VAL A 115 5.47 -6.02 -1.39
CA VAL A 115 5.40 -5.07 -2.52
C VAL A 115 5.32 -5.81 -3.86
N ILE A 116 6.19 -6.79 -4.09
CA ILE A 116 6.21 -7.57 -5.33
C ILE A 116 4.92 -8.36 -5.51
N VAL A 117 4.46 -9.07 -4.47
CA VAL A 117 3.24 -9.88 -4.55
C VAL A 117 2.02 -9.00 -4.82
N SER A 118 1.92 -7.85 -4.16
CA SER A 118 0.82 -6.90 -4.41
C SER A 118 0.85 -6.36 -5.84
N ALA A 119 2.04 -6.01 -6.37
CA ALA A 119 2.19 -5.54 -7.75
C ALA A 119 1.85 -6.63 -8.77
N ALA A 120 2.35 -7.85 -8.57
CA ALA A 120 2.07 -9.00 -9.43
C ALA A 120 0.58 -9.37 -9.40
N ASN A 121 -0.04 -9.36 -8.21
CA ASN A 121 -1.48 -9.57 -8.03
C ASN A 121 -2.31 -8.52 -8.79
N PHE A 122 -1.90 -7.25 -8.72
CA PHE A 122 -2.56 -6.18 -9.45
C PHE A 122 -2.50 -6.37 -10.96
N VAL A 123 -1.32 -6.67 -11.50
CA VAL A 123 -1.14 -6.97 -12.93
C VAL A 123 -1.95 -8.21 -13.32
N PHE A 124 -1.91 -9.27 -12.53
CA PHE A 124 -2.68 -10.50 -12.75
C PHE A 124 -4.19 -10.25 -12.77
N SER A 125 -4.70 -9.36 -11.92
CA SER A 125 -6.11 -9.02 -11.88
C SER A 125 -6.63 -8.44 -13.20
N PHE A 126 -5.80 -7.70 -13.94
CA PHE A 126 -6.15 -7.19 -15.26
C PHE A 126 -6.14 -8.25 -16.35
N PHE A 127 -5.35 -9.32 -16.21
CA PHE A 127 -5.43 -10.45 -17.13
C PHE A 127 -6.75 -11.21 -16.98
N LEU A 128 -7.31 -11.29 -15.77
CA LEU A 128 -8.58 -11.96 -15.51
C LEU A 128 -9.79 -11.12 -15.94
N ASN A 129 -9.75 -9.80 -15.72
CA ASN A 129 -10.82 -8.90 -16.15
C ASN A 129 -10.22 -7.69 -16.88
N PRO A 130 -9.89 -7.83 -18.18
CA PRO A 130 -9.25 -6.76 -18.93
C PRO A 130 -10.18 -5.56 -19.07
N PRO A 131 -9.69 -4.32 -18.83
CA PRO A 131 -10.52 -3.11 -18.90
C PRO A 131 -10.92 -2.75 -20.33
N ILE A 132 -10.26 -3.35 -21.33
CA ILE A 132 -10.49 -3.13 -22.75
C ILE A 132 -10.79 -4.51 -23.34
N HIS A 133 -12.03 -4.73 -23.76
CA HIS A 133 -12.35 -5.84 -24.66
C HIS A 133 -11.64 -5.57 -25.98
N LEU A 134 -10.48 -6.19 -26.21
CA LEU A 134 -9.96 -6.34 -27.56
C LEU A 134 -11.00 -7.19 -28.31
N LYS A 135 -11.76 -6.54 -29.18
CA LYS A 135 -12.61 -7.18 -30.18
C LYS A 135 -11.75 -7.86 -31.23
#